data_AF-A0AAP7DIE9-F1
#
_entry.id   AF-A0AAP7DIE9-F1
#
_cell.length_a   1.000
_cell.length_b   1.000
_cell.length_c   1.000
_cell.angle_alpha   90.00
_cell.angle_beta   90.00
_cell.angle_gamma   90.00
#
_symmetry.space_group_name_H-M   'P 1'
#
loop_
_entity.id
_entity.type
_entity.pdbx_description
1 polymer ?
#
loop_
_entity_poly.entity_id
_entity_poly.type
_entity_poly.pdbx_seq_one_letter_code
_entity_poly.pdbx_strand_id
1 'polypeptide(L)'
;MLENRDNEGLQEIKNRVSMNVMTFNIWRGSTSLEKVAEAIRTAKADIVGIQEADGQLPALVQRLNYSYDEGHSILSRYPLHSAEHEELEVALERVVALSNVHLSHEPYGPYDIRDGLDVKAAAGNEE
;
A
#
# COMPACT_ATOMS: atom_id res chain seq x y z
N MET A 1 20.72 -36.83 -17.45
CA MET A 1 19.44 -36.17 -17.07
C MET A 1 19.64 -35.08 -16.00
N LEU A 2 20.77 -34.35 -16.03
CA LEU A 2 21.12 -33.33 -15.02
C LEU A 2 21.23 -31.90 -15.58
N GLU A 3 21.21 -31.73 -16.91
CA GLU A 3 21.41 -30.40 -17.54
C GLU A 3 20.13 -29.53 -17.62
N ASN A 4 18.95 -30.10 -17.37
CA ASN A 4 17.68 -29.36 -17.53
C ASN A 4 17.23 -28.56 -16.29
N ARG A 5 17.65 -28.96 -15.07
CA ARG A 5 17.18 -28.28 -13.84
C ARG A 5 17.79 -26.88 -13.66
N ASP A 6 19.04 -26.73 -14.08
CA ASP A 6 19.76 -25.45 -13.96
C ASP A 6 19.19 -24.40 -14.94
N ASN A 7 18.68 -24.85 -16.09
CA ASN A 7 18.09 -23.97 -17.10
C ASN A 7 16.66 -23.55 -16.75
N GLU A 8 15.87 -24.43 -16.11
CA GLU A 8 14.53 -24.10 -15.60
C GLU A 8 14.59 -23.05 -14.48
N GLY A 9 15.50 -23.20 -13.51
CA GLY A 9 15.68 -22.20 -12.44
C GLY A 9 16.15 -20.83 -12.95
N LEU A 10 17.01 -20.80 -13.97
CA LEU A 10 17.45 -19.56 -14.62
C LEU A 10 16.33 -18.88 -15.43
N GLN A 11 15.45 -19.65 -16.07
CA GLN A 11 14.27 -19.12 -16.76
C GLN A 11 13.20 -18.64 -15.77
N GLU A 12 13.04 -19.33 -14.64
CA GLU A 12 12.14 -18.91 -13.57
C GLU A 12 12.60 -17.58 -12.95
N ILE A 13 13.91 -17.39 -12.74
CA ILE A 13 14.49 -16.12 -12.27
C ILE A 13 14.35 -15.01 -13.33
N LYS A 14 14.51 -15.31 -14.62
CA LYS A 14 14.26 -14.35 -15.70
C LYS A 14 12.79 -13.95 -15.84
N ASN A 15 11.87 -14.82 -15.43
CA ASN A 15 10.42 -14.57 -15.41
C ASN A 15 9.90 -14.02 -14.08
N ARG A 16 10.78 -13.68 -13.12
CA ARG A 16 10.38 -13.06 -11.86
C ARG A 16 10.19 -11.56 -12.06
N VAL A 17 8.96 -11.12 -11.82
CA VAL A 17 8.66 -9.71 -11.59
C VAL A 17 9.03 -9.40 -10.15
N SER A 18 9.94 -8.44 -9.95
CA SER A 18 10.30 -7.92 -8.62
C SER A 18 9.73 -6.52 -8.47
N MET A 19 9.16 -6.24 -7.29
CA MET A 19 8.51 -4.97 -7.01
C MET A 19 8.76 -4.58 -5.55
N ASN A 20 9.15 -3.33 -5.31
CA ASN A 20 9.32 -2.78 -3.98
C ASN A 20 8.01 -2.16 -3.51
N VAL A 21 7.44 -2.69 -2.43
CA VAL A 21 6.20 -2.19 -1.83
C VAL A 21 6.51 -1.50 -0.50
N MET A 22 5.96 -0.31 -0.30
CA MET A 22 6.07 0.45 0.94
C MET A 22 4.68 0.72 1.52
N THR A 23 4.56 0.68 2.85
CA THR A 23 3.41 1.25 3.58
C THR A 23 3.93 2.40 4.43
N PHE A 24 3.23 3.55 4.40
CA PHE A 24 3.74 4.76 5.03
C PHE A 24 2.61 5.66 5.55
N ASN A 25 2.46 5.70 6.87
CA ASN A 25 1.66 6.72 7.54
C ASN A 25 2.49 8.01 7.59
N ILE A 26 1.96 9.08 6.99
CA ILE A 26 2.68 10.36 6.86
C ILE A 26 2.19 11.45 7.80
N TRP A 27 1.18 11.18 8.64
CA TRP A 27 0.49 12.15 9.53
C TRP A 27 0.33 13.51 8.86
N ARG A 28 -0.59 13.67 7.92
CA ARG A 28 -0.83 14.93 7.20
C ARG A 28 0.42 15.53 6.53
N GLY A 29 1.44 14.72 6.23
CA GLY A 29 2.74 15.14 5.70
C GLY A 29 3.60 15.96 6.68
N SER A 30 3.47 15.71 7.98
CA SER A 30 3.73 16.58 9.16
C SER A 30 5.05 17.37 9.27
N THR A 31 5.95 17.38 8.30
CA THR A 31 7.09 18.32 8.31
C THR A 31 7.45 18.82 6.92
N SER A 32 7.32 17.98 5.89
CA SER A 32 7.55 18.37 4.49
C SER A 32 7.15 17.25 3.55
N LEU A 33 6.27 17.56 2.59
CA LEU A 33 5.97 16.64 1.48
C LEU A 33 7.20 16.29 0.63
N GLU A 34 8.21 17.17 0.59
CA GLU A 34 9.45 16.85 -0.11
C GLU A 34 10.25 15.77 0.64
N LYS A 35 10.23 15.80 1.98
CA LYS A 35 10.88 14.76 2.79
C LYS A 35 10.16 13.42 2.69
N VAL A 36 8.83 13.44 2.62
CA VAL A 36 8.03 12.24 2.32
C VAL A 36 8.42 11.68 0.94
N ALA A 37 8.46 12.53 -0.09
CA ALA A 37 8.88 12.11 -1.43
C ALA A 37 10.32 11.59 -1.46
N GLU A 38 11.25 12.24 -0.76
CA GLU A 38 12.65 11.80 -0.61
C GLU A 38 12.75 10.43 0.05
N ALA A 39 11.97 10.16 1.10
CA ALA A 39 11.93 8.87 1.76
C ALA A 39 11.43 7.76 0.81
N ILE A 40 10.35 8.03 0.07
CA ILE A 40 9.80 7.09 -0.93
C ILE A 40 10.81 6.79 -2.05
N ARG A 41 11.48 7.83 -2.58
CA ARG A 41 12.54 7.67 -3.60
C ARG A 41 13.73 6.88 -3.06
N THR A 42 14.15 7.15 -1.83
CA THR A 42 15.29 6.47 -1.17
C THR A 42 15.00 5.00 -0.92
N ALA A 43 13.78 4.67 -0.52
CA ALA A 43 13.29 3.30 -0.39
C ALA A 43 13.16 2.58 -1.75
N LYS A 44 13.26 3.31 -2.87
CA LYS A 44 13.06 2.82 -4.24
C LYS A 44 11.70 2.13 -4.40
N ALA A 45 10.69 2.57 -3.64
CA ALA A 45 9.36 1.95 -3.65
C ALA A 45 8.68 2.15 -5.00
N ASP A 46 8.18 1.08 -5.59
CA ASP A 46 7.44 1.11 -6.86
C ASP A 46 5.94 1.33 -6.61
N ILE A 47 5.46 0.85 -5.45
CA ILE A 47 4.09 1.00 -4.95
C ILE A 47 4.14 1.46 -3.50
N VAL A 48 3.25 2.37 -3.13
CA VAL A 48 3.14 2.90 -1.78
C VAL A 48 1.69 2.97 -1.34
N GLY A 49 1.33 2.29 -0.25
CA GLY A 49 0.09 2.57 0.49
C GLY A 49 0.34 3.70 1.49
N ILE A 50 -0.46 4.76 1.43
CA ILE A 50 -0.33 5.92 2.32
C ILE A 50 -1.46 5.91 3.34
N GLN A 51 -1.15 6.18 4.60
CA GLN A 51 -2.13 6.47 5.63
C GLN A 51 -2.01 7.93 6.09
N GLU A 52 -3.11 8.49 6.59
CA GLU A 52 -3.20 9.89 7.05
C GLU A 52 -2.69 10.91 6.01
N ALA A 53 -3.06 10.71 4.75
CA ALA A 53 -2.62 11.60 3.66
C ALA A 53 -3.24 13.00 3.74
N ASP A 54 -4.43 13.14 4.33
CA ASP A 54 -5.20 14.38 4.44
C ASP A 54 -5.24 15.20 3.13
N GLY A 55 -5.56 14.52 2.03
CA GLY A 55 -5.69 15.11 0.69
C GLY A 55 -4.36 15.46 0.00
N GLN A 56 -3.23 14.98 0.52
CA GLN A 56 -1.91 15.31 -0.04
C GLN A 56 -1.45 14.39 -1.17
N LEU A 57 -2.17 13.32 -1.50
CA LEU A 57 -1.79 12.39 -2.57
C LEU A 57 -1.54 13.10 -3.90
N PRO A 58 -2.38 14.04 -4.39
CA PRO A 58 -2.14 14.75 -5.65
C PRO A 58 -0.82 15.53 -5.65
N ALA A 59 -0.48 16.17 -4.53
CA ALA A 59 0.76 16.92 -4.40
C ALA A 59 1.98 15.99 -4.32
N LEU A 60 1.82 14.81 -3.71
CA LEU A 60 2.87 13.82 -3.57
C LEU A 60 3.17 13.12 -4.90
N VAL A 61 2.16 12.75 -5.69
CA VAL A 61 2.39 12.16 -7.03
C VAL A 61 3.06 13.11 -8.01
N GLN A 62 2.76 14.42 -7.96
CA GLN A 62 3.44 15.40 -8.80
C GLN A 62 4.95 15.45 -8.54
N ARG A 63 5.38 15.20 -7.30
CA ARG A 63 6.80 15.15 -6.91
C ARG A 63 7.45 13.83 -7.30
N LEU A 64 6.71 12.73 -7.22
CA LEU A 64 7.22 11.39 -7.47
C LEU A 64 7.13 10.97 -8.95
N ASN A 65 6.28 11.64 -9.73
CA ASN A 65 5.87 11.23 -11.07
C ASN A 65 5.20 9.83 -11.08
N TYR A 66 4.24 9.63 -10.17
CA TYR A 66 3.49 8.36 -10.00
C TYR A 66 2.01 8.56 -10.41
N SER A 67 1.30 7.46 -10.64
CA SER A 67 -0.16 7.41 -10.64
C SER A 67 -0.67 7.22 -9.20
N TYR A 68 -1.94 7.58 -8.95
CA TYR A 68 -2.59 7.32 -7.67
C TYR A 68 -4.05 6.96 -7.82
N ASP A 69 -4.55 6.28 -6.79
CA ASP A 69 -5.97 6.10 -6.52
C ASP A 69 -6.28 6.73 -5.16
N GLU A 70 -7.24 7.67 -5.15
CA GLU A 70 -7.63 8.40 -3.95
C GLU A 70 -8.41 7.51 -2.97
N GLY A 71 -9.26 6.61 -3.48
CA GLY A 71 -10.14 5.77 -2.67
C GLY A 71 -9.39 4.77 -1.80
N HIS A 72 -8.34 4.15 -2.36
CA HIS A 72 -7.50 3.17 -1.67
C HIS A 72 -6.24 3.81 -1.07
N SER A 73 -5.99 5.10 -1.33
CA SER A 73 -4.79 5.83 -0.90
C SER A 73 -3.49 5.11 -1.31
N ILE A 74 -3.41 4.74 -2.59
CA ILE A 74 -2.26 4.02 -3.17
C ILE A 74 -1.59 4.87 -4.25
N LEU A 75 -0.26 4.90 -4.23
CA LEU A 75 0.63 5.49 -5.23
C LEU A 75 1.32 4.36 -6.01
N SER A 76 1.48 4.49 -7.32
CA SER A 76 2.11 3.46 -8.16
C SER A 76 2.91 4.07 -9.31
N ARG A 77 4.07 3.49 -9.63
CA ARG A 77 4.80 3.77 -10.90
C ARG A 77 4.14 3.14 -12.12
N TYR A 78 3.23 2.20 -11.91
CA TYR A 78 2.55 1.43 -12.95
C TYR A 78 1.09 1.88 -13.08
N PRO A 79 0.46 1.66 -14.25
CA PRO A 79 -0.96 1.94 -14.44
C PRO A 79 -1.83 1.24 -13.40
N LEU A 80 -2.76 2.00 -12.84
CA LEU A 80 -3.76 1.51 -11.91
C LEU A 80 -5.03 1.16 -12.69
N HIS A 81 -5.62 0.03 -12.37
CA HIS A 81 -6.91 -0.41 -12.87
C HIS A 81 -7.89 -0.50 -11.69
N SER A 82 -9.11 -0.02 -11.90
CA SER A 82 -10.18 -0.20 -10.93
C SER A 82 -10.54 -1.68 -10.83
N ALA A 83 -10.49 -2.24 -9.63
CA ALA A 83 -11.15 -3.52 -9.34
C ALA A 83 -12.58 -3.26 -8.83
N GLU A 84 -13.42 -4.29 -8.84
CA GLU A 84 -14.82 -4.22 -8.37
C GLU A 84 -14.94 -4.31 -6.83
N HIS A 85 -13.84 -4.23 -6.05
CA HIS A 85 -13.77 -4.52 -4.60
C HIS A 85 -12.84 -3.53 -3.83
N GLU A 86 -12.63 -3.74 -2.52
CA GLU A 86 -11.73 -2.98 -1.62
C GLU A 86 -10.22 -3.05 -1.98
N GLU A 87 -9.93 -3.52 -3.18
CA GLU A 87 -8.61 -3.83 -3.68
C GLU A 87 -8.35 -3.03 -4.96
N LEU A 88 -7.11 -2.60 -5.15
CA LEU A 88 -6.66 -1.94 -6.37
C LEU A 88 -5.82 -2.89 -7.21
N GLU A 89 -6.08 -2.93 -8.52
CA GLU A 89 -5.30 -3.73 -9.46
C GLU A 89 -4.18 -2.91 -10.10
N VAL A 90 -2.97 -3.47 -10.14
CA VAL A 90 -1.81 -2.86 -10.78
C VAL A 90 -1.39 -3.69 -11.98
N ALA A 91 -1.34 -3.06 -13.16
CA ALA A 91 -0.94 -3.75 -14.39
C ALA A 91 0.58 -3.77 -14.55
N LEU A 92 1.11 -4.98 -14.49
CA LEU A 92 2.41 -5.38 -15.01
C LEU A 92 2.16 -6.31 -16.22
N GLU A 93 3.16 -7.07 -16.68
CA GLU A 93 2.89 -8.27 -17.50
C GLU A 93 1.99 -9.31 -16.77
N ARG A 94 1.61 -9.01 -15.52
CA ARG A 94 0.67 -9.73 -14.63
C ARG A 94 -0.14 -8.70 -13.83
N VAL A 95 -1.31 -9.07 -13.32
CA VAL A 95 -2.13 -8.22 -12.43
C VAL A 95 -1.82 -8.57 -10.96
N VAL A 96 -1.68 -7.55 -10.11
CA VAL A 96 -1.52 -7.69 -8.65
C VAL A 96 -2.63 -6.90 -7.96
N ALA A 97 -3.35 -7.55 -7.04
CA ALA A 97 -4.34 -6.90 -6.17
C ALA A 97 -3.66 -6.35 -4.91
N LEU A 98 -4.06 -5.16 -4.47
CA LEU A 98 -3.51 -4.46 -3.33
C LEU A 98 -4.61 -3.94 -2.42
N SER A 99 -4.47 -4.15 -1.12
CA SER A 99 -5.29 -3.49 -0.10
C SER A 99 -4.41 -2.67 0.83
N ASN A 100 -4.83 -1.45 1.12
CA ASN A 100 -4.17 -0.53 2.03
C ASN A 100 -5.15 -0.16 3.13
N VAL A 101 -4.77 -0.43 4.38
CA VAL A 101 -5.69 -0.33 5.53
C VAL A 101 -5.11 0.61 6.58
N HIS A 102 -5.96 1.47 7.12
CA HIS A 102 -5.66 2.32 8.26
C HIS A 102 -6.76 2.13 9.31
N LEU A 103 -6.49 1.26 10.29
CA LEU A 103 -7.45 0.97 11.36
C LEU A 103 -7.57 2.16 12.32
N SER A 104 -8.78 2.39 12.83
CA SER A 104 -9.04 3.40 13.85
C SER A 104 -8.15 3.18 15.07
N HIS A 105 -7.46 4.23 15.50
CA HIS A 105 -6.61 4.19 16.70
C HIS A 105 -7.42 4.38 17.99
N GLU A 106 -8.58 5.01 17.89
CA GLU A 106 -9.54 5.21 18.96
C GLU A 106 -10.95 5.35 18.37
N PRO A 107 -11.97 4.69 18.97
CA PRO A 107 -11.88 3.70 20.05
C PRO A 107 -11.21 2.40 19.58
N TYR A 108 -10.57 1.68 20.51
CA TYR A 108 -9.82 0.48 20.21
C TYR A 108 -10.50 -0.72 20.86
N GLY A 109 -11.26 -1.47 20.07
CA GLY A 109 -12.10 -2.57 20.52
C GLY A 109 -11.41 -3.61 21.40
N PRO A 110 -10.13 -3.98 21.16
CA PRO A 110 -9.41 -4.85 22.07
C PRO A 110 -9.28 -4.30 23.50
N TYR A 111 -9.16 -2.99 23.67
CA TYR A 111 -9.13 -2.36 24.99
C TYR A 111 -10.52 -2.25 25.59
N ASP A 112 -11.52 -1.91 24.77
CA ASP A 112 -12.90 -1.86 25.21
C ASP A 112 -13.35 -3.24 25.76
N ILE A 113 -13.02 -4.33 25.06
CA ILE A 113 -13.31 -5.70 25.50
C ILE A 113 -12.55 -6.03 26.79
N ARG A 114 -11.25 -5.70 26.86
CA ARG A 114 -10.44 -5.90 28.07
C ARG A 114 -11.05 -5.17 29.28
N ASP A 115 -11.57 -3.98 29.05
CA ASP A 115 -12.12 -3.09 30.09
C ASP A 115 -13.61 -3.38 30.39
N GLY A 116 -14.15 -4.45 29.80
CA GLY A 116 -15.44 -5.04 30.15
C GLY A 116 -16.59 -4.68 29.22
N LEU A 117 -16.32 -4.02 28.09
CA LEU A 117 -17.31 -3.80 27.04
C LEU A 117 -17.63 -5.12 26.33
N ASP A 118 -18.90 -5.34 26.04
CA ASP A 118 -19.33 -6.49 25.26
C ASP A 118 -18.76 -6.43 23.83
N VAL A 119 -18.41 -7.59 23.25
CA VAL A 119 -17.81 -7.68 21.91
C VAL A 119 -18.66 -7.00 20.85
N LYS A 120 -19.99 -7.10 20.94
CA LYS A 120 -20.89 -6.46 19.97
C LYS A 120 -20.90 -4.94 20.14
N ALA A 121 -20.77 -4.45 21.37
CA ALA A 121 -20.67 -3.03 21.65
C ALA A 121 -19.30 -2.48 21.22
N ALA A 122 -18.22 -3.23 21.45
CA ALA A 122 -16.87 -2.88 20.96
C ALA A 122 -16.79 -2.85 19.43
N ALA A 123 -17.41 -3.81 18.74
CA ALA A 123 -17.47 -3.80 17.28
C ALA A 123 -18.23 -2.59 16.72
N GLY A 124 -19.30 -2.15 17.39
CA GLY A 124 -20.06 -0.96 17.00
C GLY A 124 -19.36 0.38 17.26
N ASN A 125 -18.23 0.36 17.98
CA ASN A 125 -17.41 1.55 18.24
C ASN A 125 -16.39 1.81 17.11
N GLU A 126 -16.10 0.83 16.26
CA GLU A 126 -15.03 0.90 15.25
C GLU A 126 -15.50 1.31 13.84
N GLU A 127 -16.79 1.68 13.67
CA GLU A 127 -17.43 2.18 12.43
C GLU A 127 -17.46 3.71 12.32
#